data_AF-A0A397HGY3-F1
#
_entry.id   AF-A0A397HGY3-F1
#
_cell.length_a   1.000
_cell.length_b   1.000
_cell.length_c   1.000
_cell.angle_alpha   90.00
_cell.angle_beta   90.00
_cell.angle_gamma   90.00
#
_symmetry.space_group_name_H-M   'P 1'
#
loop_
_entity.id
_entity.type
_entity.pdbx_description
1 polymer ?
#
loop_
_entity_poly.entity_id
_entity_poly.type
_entity_poly.pdbx_seq_one_letter_code
_entity_poly.pdbx_strand_id
1 'polypeptide(L)'
;MEHYSFRNPDKSISSKNSYAPKQPFRILASGTSKSEKTEMFGYQFFGSKYIKVYPYIIGNKDKNKAPKNENYGKRDKNCPWYENVRFKLIGPEKIPDISKFKNTGWKTIIVFDDLAGEPLSIQQKIIPFFRSGRHERISSIYIAQRYFETHPNIHTNLTYISLHRGCTLETIKRILKDMYDDYESLAKKVYEVIKKHYVIINIRRPADDPLSIRYRWDKPLLKIVT
;
A
#
# COMPACT_ATOMS: atom_id res chain seq x y z
N MET A 1 -15.97 17.89 -4.24
CA MET A 1 -15.29 18.11 -2.96
C MET A 1 -15.26 16.77 -2.23
N GLU A 2 -14.11 16.12 -2.10
CA GLU A 2 -13.96 14.93 -1.27
C GLU A 2 -12.98 15.29 -0.15
N HIS A 3 -13.53 15.48 1.06
CA HIS A 3 -12.73 15.53 2.27
C HIS A 3 -12.21 14.12 2.54
N TYR A 4 -10.90 13.95 2.80
CA TYR A 4 -10.40 12.76 3.48
C TYR A 4 -10.94 12.76 4.92
N SER A 5 -12.19 12.32 5.06
CA SER A 5 -12.79 12.03 6.34
C SER A 5 -12.47 10.56 6.61
N PHE A 6 -11.47 10.29 7.44
CA PHE A 6 -11.35 8.98 8.07
C PHE A 6 -12.64 8.79 8.87
N ARG A 7 -13.61 8.02 8.34
CA ARG A 7 -14.86 7.75 9.07
C ARG A 7 -14.48 6.99 10.33
N ASN A 8 -15.21 7.23 11.42
CA ASN A 8 -15.05 6.46 12.65
C ASN A 8 -15.11 4.96 12.29
N PRO A 9 -14.05 4.19 12.58
CA PRO A 9 -13.95 2.83 12.11
C PRO A 9 -14.98 1.95 12.81
N ASP A 10 -15.46 0.95 12.09
CA ASP A 10 -15.99 -0.26 12.70
C ASP A 10 -14.90 -0.83 13.62
N LYS A 11 -15.24 -1.09 14.90
CA LYS A 11 -14.30 -1.48 15.96
C LYS A 11 -13.50 -2.75 15.67
N SER A 12 -13.77 -3.47 14.58
CA SER A 12 -13.10 -4.70 14.17
C SER A 12 -11.68 -4.49 13.61
N ILE A 13 -11.26 -3.27 13.25
CA ILE A 13 -9.94 -3.00 12.64
C ILE A 13 -8.83 -2.79 13.71
N SER A 14 -9.17 -2.74 15.00
CA SER A 14 -8.25 -2.31 16.07
C SER A 14 -7.46 -3.40 16.80
N SER A 15 -7.38 -4.63 16.31
CA SER A 15 -6.61 -5.70 16.95
C SER A 15 -5.36 -6.05 16.13
N LYS A 16 -4.31 -6.55 16.79
CA LYS A 16 -3.03 -6.96 16.19
C LYS A 16 -3.29 -7.78 14.92
N ASN A 17 -3.20 -7.15 13.73
CA ASN A 17 -3.27 -7.89 12.49
C ASN A 17 -1.94 -8.66 12.35
N SER A 18 -1.90 -9.89 12.86
CA SER A 18 -0.76 -10.80 12.77
C SER A 18 -0.33 -11.08 11.33
N TYR A 19 -1.21 -10.77 10.37
CA TYR A 19 -0.99 -10.92 8.94
C TYR A 19 -0.50 -9.64 8.25
N ALA A 20 -0.40 -8.52 8.99
CA ALA A 20 0.21 -7.31 8.46
C ALA A 20 1.68 -7.58 8.07
N PRO A 21 2.18 -6.96 6.98
CA PRO A 21 3.54 -7.20 6.53
C PRO A 21 4.58 -6.83 7.60
N LYS A 22 5.53 -7.73 7.83
CA LYS A 22 6.72 -7.42 8.63
C LYS A 22 7.57 -6.39 7.88
N GLN A 23 7.94 -5.31 8.54
CA GLN A 23 8.83 -4.31 7.97
C GLN A 23 10.28 -4.82 7.89
N PRO A 24 11.05 -4.47 6.84
CA PRO A 24 10.65 -3.63 5.71
C PRO A 24 9.84 -4.39 4.65
N PHE A 25 8.77 -3.77 4.16
CA PHE A 25 7.93 -4.31 3.09
C PHE A 25 7.84 -3.36 1.89
N ARG A 26 7.45 -3.88 0.74
CA ARG A 26 7.29 -3.13 -0.52
C ARG A 26 6.00 -3.56 -1.19
N ILE A 27 5.03 -2.67 -1.29
CA ILE A 27 3.66 -2.96 -1.74
C ILE A 27 3.31 -2.07 -2.91
N LEU A 28 2.64 -2.63 -3.90
CA LEU A 28 1.93 -1.86 -4.92
C LEU A 28 0.44 -2.14 -4.78
N ALA A 29 -0.37 -1.11 -4.59
CA ALA A 29 -1.82 -1.20 -4.63
C ALA A 29 -2.35 -0.63 -5.95
N SER A 30 -3.16 -1.42 -6.65
CA SER A 30 -3.79 -1.06 -7.90
C SER A 30 -5.32 -1.11 -7.80
N GLY A 31 -5.99 -0.19 -8.47
CA GLY A 31 -7.44 -0.08 -8.55
C GLY A 31 -7.85 1.33 -8.94
N THR A 32 -9.09 1.55 -9.40
CA THR A 32 -9.55 2.86 -9.85
C THR A 32 -9.58 3.89 -8.72
N SER A 33 -9.81 5.16 -9.03
CA SER A 33 -10.14 6.15 -8.00
C SER A 33 -11.29 5.66 -7.11
N LYS A 34 -11.28 6.10 -5.83
CA LYS A 34 -12.30 5.74 -4.83
C LYS A 34 -12.43 4.25 -4.48
N SER A 35 -11.42 3.45 -4.81
CA SER A 35 -11.34 2.03 -4.43
C SER A 35 -10.73 1.80 -3.03
N GLU A 36 -10.72 2.84 -2.18
CA GLU A 36 -10.31 2.79 -0.77
C GLU A 36 -8.84 2.39 -0.53
N LYS A 37 -7.97 2.41 -1.55
CA LYS A 37 -6.52 2.07 -1.43
C LYS A 37 -5.81 2.87 -0.32
N THR A 38 -5.90 4.19 -0.42
CA THR A 38 -5.25 5.13 0.51
C THR A 38 -5.82 4.97 1.92
N GLU A 39 -7.13 4.78 2.03
CA GLU A 39 -7.82 4.57 3.30
C GLU A 39 -7.42 3.24 3.96
N MET A 40 -7.32 2.14 3.19
CA MET A 40 -6.87 0.83 3.67
C MET A 40 -5.48 0.91 4.31
N PHE A 41 -4.51 1.53 3.63
CA PHE A 41 -3.17 1.71 4.20
C PHE A 41 -3.15 2.71 5.35
N GLY A 42 -4.00 3.72 5.28
CA GLY A 42 -4.25 4.67 6.35
C GLY A 42 -4.54 3.96 7.66
N TYR A 43 -5.56 3.11 7.68
CA TYR A 43 -5.93 2.37 8.88
C TYR A 43 -4.90 1.30 9.26
N GLN A 44 -4.41 0.53 8.28
CA GLN A 44 -3.52 -0.60 8.55
C GLN A 44 -2.19 -0.18 9.19
N PHE A 45 -1.65 0.98 8.78
CA PHE A 45 -0.32 1.41 9.21
C PHE A 45 -0.31 2.63 10.13
N PHE A 46 -1.32 3.51 10.06
CA PHE A 46 -1.38 4.71 10.89
C PHE A 46 -2.31 4.56 12.10
N GLY A 47 -3.22 3.57 12.10
CA GLY A 47 -4.08 3.23 13.24
C GLY A 47 -3.48 2.21 14.23
N SER A 48 -2.29 1.66 13.95
CA SER A 48 -1.70 0.59 14.77
C SER A 48 -0.91 1.13 15.98
N LYS A 49 -1.34 0.74 17.19
CA LYS A 49 -0.69 1.07 18.48
C LYS A 49 0.80 0.71 18.58
N TYR A 50 1.32 -0.10 17.67
CA TYR A 50 2.67 -0.71 17.77
C TYR A 50 3.66 -0.19 16.74
N ILE A 51 3.26 0.79 15.93
CA ILE A 51 4.04 1.26 14.81
C ILE A 51 4.42 2.72 15.05
N LYS A 52 5.61 2.94 15.63
CA LYS A 52 6.29 4.24 15.55
C LYS A 52 6.76 4.43 14.10
N VAL A 53 5.87 4.94 13.25
CA VAL A 53 6.14 5.23 11.84
C VAL A 53 6.00 6.71 11.58
N TYR A 54 6.94 7.23 10.82
CA TYR A 54 6.81 8.53 10.19
C TYR A 54 6.29 8.33 8.76
N PRO A 55 4.99 8.58 8.49
CA PRO A 55 4.46 8.47 7.15
C PRO A 55 4.85 9.66 6.27
N TYR A 56 5.53 9.38 5.17
CA TYR A 56 5.71 10.33 4.08
C TYR A 56 4.72 10.02 2.97
N ILE A 57 3.94 11.01 2.55
CA ILE A 57 3.07 10.89 1.37
C ILE A 57 3.65 11.79 0.29
N ILE A 58 3.88 11.20 -0.87
CA ILE A 58 4.43 11.85 -2.05
C ILE A 58 3.39 11.69 -3.14
N GLY A 59 2.80 12.77 -3.60
CA GLY A 59 1.68 12.73 -4.52
C GLY A 59 1.47 14.04 -5.27
N ASN A 60 0.59 14.00 -6.27
CA ASN A 60 0.33 15.17 -7.10
C ASN A 60 -0.34 16.29 -6.29
N LYS A 61 0.21 17.50 -6.38
CA LYS A 61 -0.28 18.68 -5.65
C LYS A 61 -1.51 19.26 -6.34
N ASP A 62 -2.66 18.63 -6.19
CA ASP A 62 -3.90 19.40 -6.30
C ASP A 62 -3.98 20.30 -5.04
N LYS A 63 -3.62 21.59 -5.20
CA LYS A 63 -3.66 22.60 -4.13
C LYS A 63 -5.04 22.69 -3.43
N ASN A 64 -6.09 22.17 -4.08
CA ASN A 64 -7.47 22.14 -3.61
C ASN A 64 -7.94 20.78 -3.06
N LYS A 65 -7.10 19.73 -3.10
CA LYS A 65 -7.38 18.39 -2.54
C LYS A 65 -6.38 17.97 -1.46
N ALA A 66 -5.37 18.81 -1.20
CA ALA A 66 -4.41 18.58 -0.15
C ALA A 66 -5.13 18.53 1.21
N PRO A 67 -4.85 17.56 2.08
CA PRO A 67 -4.79 17.87 3.49
C PRO A 67 -3.91 19.11 3.62
N LYS A 68 -4.43 20.20 4.20
CA LYS A 68 -3.55 21.25 4.69
C LYS A 68 -2.51 20.60 5.60
N ASN A 69 -1.40 21.29 5.90
CA ASN A 69 -0.48 20.91 6.98
C ASN A 69 -1.24 20.86 8.32
N GLU A 70 -2.08 19.86 8.48
CA GLU A 70 -2.91 19.57 9.60
C GLU A 70 -2.21 18.39 10.24
N ASN A 71 -1.75 18.60 11.47
CA ASN A 71 -1.60 17.48 12.38
C ASN A 71 -2.93 16.72 12.32
N TYR A 72 -2.96 15.53 11.72
CA TYR A 72 -4.07 14.59 11.83
C TYR A 72 -4.11 14.04 13.26
N GLY A 73 -4.29 14.95 14.21
CA GLY A 73 -4.11 14.79 15.64
C GLY A 73 -4.79 15.94 16.37
N LYS A 74 -6.04 16.26 16.01
CA LYS A 74 -6.96 16.73 17.05
C LYS A 74 -7.31 15.49 17.88
N ARG A 75 -7.05 15.54 19.19
CA ARG A 75 -7.42 14.51 20.16
C ARG A 75 -8.82 14.00 19.87
N ASP A 76 -8.92 12.86 19.19
CA ASP A 76 -10.08 12.02 19.38
C ASP A 76 -9.87 11.32 20.72
N LYS A 77 -10.66 11.70 21.74
CA LYS A 77 -10.60 11.08 23.07
C LYS A 77 -10.85 9.57 23.01
N ASN A 78 -11.41 9.07 21.89
CA ASN A 78 -11.63 7.65 21.66
C ASN A 78 -10.46 6.95 20.93
N CYS A 79 -9.51 7.69 20.35
CA CYS A 79 -8.36 7.15 19.62
C CYS A 79 -7.01 7.76 20.07
N PRO A 80 -6.58 7.56 21.33
CA PRO A 80 -5.38 8.19 21.92
C PRO A 80 -4.04 7.89 21.22
N TRP A 81 -3.99 6.96 20.25
CA TRP A 81 -2.78 6.57 19.53
C TRP A 81 -2.44 7.45 18.31
N TYR A 82 -3.33 8.36 17.90
CA TYR A 82 -3.04 9.33 16.84
C TYR A 82 -1.99 10.39 17.24
N GLU A 83 -1.60 10.47 18.50
CA GLU A 83 -0.72 11.52 19.04
C GLU A 83 0.72 11.54 18.47
N ASN A 84 1.16 10.50 17.73
CA ASN A 84 2.55 10.38 17.25
C ASN A 84 2.74 10.20 15.73
N VAL A 85 1.68 10.37 14.92
CA VAL A 85 1.77 10.21 13.47
C VAL A 85 1.92 11.59 12.80
N ARG A 86 3.14 11.94 12.38
CA ARG A 86 3.41 13.17 11.62
C ARG A 86 3.38 12.87 10.12
N PHE A 87 2.41 13.43 9.41
CA PHE A 87 2.34 13.35 7.96
C PHE A 87 3.15 14.48 7.35
N LYS A 88 3.98 14.13 6.35
CA LYS A 88 4.57 15.13 5.46
C LYS A 88 4.12 14.84 4.04
N LEU A 89 3.22 15.69 3.52
CA LEU A 89 2.89 15.71 2.11
C LEU A 89 3.95 16.54 1.37
N ILE A 90 4.59 15.93 0.39
CA ILE A 90 5.53 16.62 -0.49
C ILE A 90 5.16 16.37 -1.95
N GLY A 91 5.42 17.37 -2.79
CA GLY A 91 5.25 17.20 -4.23
C GLY A 91 6.33 16.28 -4.81
N PRO A 92 6.06 15.68 -5.98
CA PRO A 92 7.00 14.77 -6.65
C PRO A 92 8.37 15.39 -6.91
N GLU A 93 8.45 16.71 -7.09
CA GLU A 93 9.70 17.42 -7.31
C GLU A 93 10.62 17.42 -6.07
N LYS A 94 10.07 17.18 -4.88
CA LYS A 94 10.77 17.23 -3.59
C LYS A 94 11.02 15.86 -2.96
N ILE A 95 10.88 14.76 -3.73
CA ILE A 95 11.20 13.40 -3.25
C ILE A 95 12.61 13.41 -2.64
N PRO A 96 12.76 13.08 -1.34
CA PRO A 96 14.06 13.07 -0.68
C PRO A 96 14.92 11.93 -1.22
N ASP A 97 16.24 12.09 -1.12
CA ASP A 97 17.14 10.96 -1.31
C ASP A 97 17.01 9.96 -0.15
N ILE A 98 17.16 8.65 -0.44
CA ILE A 98 17.05 7.59 0.56
C ILE A 98 18.07 7.72 1.69
N SER A 99 19.23 8.35 1.45
CA SER A 99 20.26 8.59 2.46
C SER A 99 19.79 9.48 3.61
N LYS A 100 18.76 10.30 3.40
CA LYS A 100 18.17 11.14 4.46
C LYS A 100 17.50 10.34 5.57
N PHE A 101 17.25 9.05 5.34
CA PHE A 101 16.64 8.14 6.31
C PHE A 101 17.66 7.28 7.05
N LYS A 102 18.95 7.36 6.69
CA LYS A 102 20.04 6.68 7.37
C LYS A 102 20.12 7.12 8.83
N ASN A 103 20.42 6.17 9.71
CA ASN A 103 20.71 6.42 11.13
C ASN A 103 19.62 7.16 11.91
N THR A 104 18.39 7.22 11.38
CA THR A 104 17.26 7.83 12.10
C THR A 104 16.90 7.01 13.33
N GLY A 105 17.19 5.70 13.34
CA GLY A 105 16.75 4.76 14.38
C GLY A 105 15.28 4.35 14.25
N TRP A 106 14.52 5.01 13.38
CA TRP A 106 13.09 4.79 13.15
C TRP A 106 12.84 3.82 12.00
N LYS A 107 11.68 3.16 12.04
CA LYS A 107 11.11 2.47 10.89
C LYS A 107 10.26 3.48 10.12
N THR A 108 10.50 3.62 8.82
CA THR A 108 9.84 4.63 7.99
C THR A 108 8.90 3.98 6.99
N ILE A 109 7.70 4.53 6.81
CA ILE A 109 6.80 4.14 5.72
C ILE A 109 6.69 5.32 4.76
N ILE A 110 6.92 5.04 3.47
CA ILE A 110 6.82 6.03 2.41
C ILE A 110 5.75 5.58 1.43
N VAL A 111 4.79 6.46 1.18
CA VAL A 111 3.64 6.25 0.30
C VAL A 111 3.80 7.15 -0.91
N PHE A 112 3.85 6.55 -2.10
CA PHE A 112 3.84 7.21 -3.39
C PHE A 112 2.43 7.10 -3.95
N ASP A 113 1.68 8.19 -3.95
CA ASP A 113 0.27 8.23 -4.35
C ASP A 113 0.09 8.89 -5.70
N ASP A 114 -0.46 8.14 -6.66
CA ASP A 114 -0.83 8.60 -8.00
C ASP A 114 0.33 9.26 -8.77
N LEU A 115 1.51 8.64 -8.70
CA LEU A 115 2.71 9.13 -9.40
C LEU A 115 2.97 8.42 -10.72
N ALA A 116 2.15 7.45 -11.16
CA ALA A 116 2.48 6.63 -12.34
C ALA A 116 2.60 7.44 -13.65
N GLY A 117 1.86 8.54 -13.75
CA GLY A 117 1.93 9.46 -14.90
C GLY A 117 3.04 10.51 -14.82
N GLU A 118 3.83 10.55 -13.74
CA GLU A 118 4.92 11.52 -13.61
C GLU A 118 6.09 11.20 -14.56
N PRO A 119 6.86 12.22 -15.00
CA PRO A 119 8.00 12.03 -15.90
C PRO A 119 9.01 10.99 -15.39
N LEU A 120 9.76 10.39 -16.32
CA LEU A 120 10.77 9.36 -16.00
C LEU A 120 11.77 9.83 -14.93
N SER A 121 12.14 11.12 -14.92
CA SER A 121 13.03 11.71 -13.91
C SER A 121 12.47 11.63 -12.49
N ILE A 122 11.15 11.67 -12.32
CA ILE A 122 10.46 11.45 -11.04
C ILE A 122 10.38 9.96 -10.74
N GLN A 123 9.99 9.11 -11.71
CA GLN A 123 9.97 7.65 -11.53
C GLN A 123 11.33 7.13 -11.04
N GLN A 124 12.43 7.61 -11.63
CA GLN A 124 13.78 7.22 -11.27
C GLN A 124 14.15 7.56 -9.82
N LYS A 125 13.59 8.64 -9.24
CA LYS A 125 13.76 8.98 -7.82
C LYS A 125 12.99 8.04 -6.89
N ILE A 126 11.93 7.39 -7.37
CA ILE A 126 11.11 6.45 -6.58
C ILE A 126 11.79 5.07 -6.49
N ILE A 127 12.46 4.62 -7.56
CA ILE A 127 13.06 3.29 -7.65
C ILE A 127 13.95 2.91 -6.45
N PRO A 128 14.86 3.77 -5.93
CA PRO A 128 15.70 3.45 -4.78
C PRO A 128 14.91 3.02 -3.54
N PHE A 129 13.73 3.60 -3.31
CA PHE A 129 12.88 3.25 -2.16
C PHE A 129 12.37 1.81 -2.22
N PHE A 130 12.15 1.27 -3.41
CA PHE A 130 11.76 -0.13 -3.60
C PHE A 130 13.00 -1.03 -3.70
N ARG A 131 14.06 -0.59 -4.37
CA ARG A 131 15.25 -1.42 -4.59
C ARG A 131 16.11 -1.57 -3.34
N SER A 132 16.52 -0.47 -2.70
CA SER A 132 17.49 -0.47 -1.60
C SER A 132 16.93 0.06 -0.28
N GLY A 133 15.74 0.66 -0.25
CA GLY A 133 15.13 1.24 0.95
C GLY A 133 15.05 0.28 2.16
N ARG A 134 14.97 -1.04 1.92
CA ARG A 134 14.98 -2.05 3.00
C ARG A 134 16.24 -1.99 3.88
N HIS A 135 17.39 -1.62 3.30
CA HIS A 135 18.65 -1.47 4.04
C HIS A 135 18.61 -0.27 4.98
N GLU A 136 17.76 0.71 4.67
CA GLU A 136 17.51 1.92 5.47
C GLU A 136 16.26 1.79 6.36
N ARG A 137 15.74 0.57 6.56
CA ARG A 137 14.51 0.28 7.33
C ARG A 137 13.28 1.02 6.79
N ILE A 138 13.25 1.29 5.48
CA ILE A 138 12.12 1.89 4.79
C ILE A 138 11.20 0.79 4.27
N SER A 139 9.90 0.93 4.56
CA SER A 139 8.84 0.24 3.85
C SER A 139 8.20 1.18 2.84
N SER A 140 7.94 0.69 1.64
CA SER A 140 7.50 1.50 0.51
C SER A 140 6.14 1.02 0.01
N ILE A 141 5.23 1.96 -0.22
CA ILE A 141 3.89 1.70 -0.74
C ILE A 141 3.72 2.55 -2.01
N TYR A 142 3.40 1.93 -3.13
CA TYR A 142 3.00 2.62 -4.35
C TYR A 142 1.50 2.45 -4.53
N ILE A 143 0.76 3.54 -4.65
CA ILE A 143 -0.67 3.55 -4.95
C ILE A 143 -0.81 4.02 -6.39
N ALA A 144 -1.27 3.12 -7.26
CA ALA A 144 -1.46 3.39 -8.68
C ALA A 144 -2.91 3.13 -9.08
N GLN A 145 -3.39 3.85 -10.10
CA GLN A 145 -4.68 3.52 -10.70
C GLN A 145 -4.58 2.22 -11.50
N ARG A 146 -3.51 2.08 -12.29
CA ARG A 146 -3.26 0.93 -13.15
C ARG A 146 -1.93 0.27 -12.78
N TYR A 147 -1.95 -1.05 -12.67
CA TYR A 147 -0.79 -1.83 -12.26
C TYR A 147 0.40 -1.64 -13.22
N PHE A 148 0.17 -1.80 -14.53
CA PHE A 148 1.21 -1.81 -15.55
C PHE A 148 1.74 -0.43 -15.97
N GLU A 149 1.23 0.66 -15.40
CA GLU A 149 1.80 2.00 -15.59
C GLU A 149 2.97 2.27 -14.61
N THR A 150 3.17 1.39 -13.62
CA THR A 150 4.27 1.54 -12.68
C THR A 150 5.59 1.06 -13.29
N HIS A 151 6.68 1.74 -12.95
CA HIS A 151 8.00 1.43 -13.51
C HIS A 151 8.42 -0.05 -13.26
N PRO A 152 8.95 -0.79 -14.25
CA PRO A 152 9.33 -2.21 -14.10
C PRO A 152 10.25 -2.52 -12.91
N ASN A 153 11.25 -1.68 -12.65
CA ASN A 153 12.14 -1.82 -11.48
C ASN A 153 11.42 -1.75 -10.12
N ILE A 154 10.23 -1.16 -10.05
CA ILE A 154 9.39 -1.21 -8.84
C ILE A 154 8.76 -2.59 -8.73
N HIS A 155 8.17 -3.11 -9.82
CA HIS A 155 7.55 -4.44 -9.87
C HIS A 155 8.51 -5.55 -9.43
N THR A 156 9.73 -5.57 -9.97
CA THR A 156 10.75 -6.59 -9.64
C THR A 156 11.18 -6.56 -8.17
N ASN A 157 10.91 -5.46 -7.47
CA ASN A 157 11.27 -5.28 -6.07
C ASN A 157 10.09 -5.37 -5.10
N LEU A 158 8.89 -5.68 -5.59
CA LEU A 158 7.73 -5.83 -4.71
C LEU A 158 7.91 -7.00 -3.73
N THR A 159 7.05 -6.99 -2.73
CA THR A 159 6.87 -8.10 -1.77
C THR A 159 5.41 -8.45 -1.64
N TYR A 160 4.52 -7.47 -1.85
CA TYR A 160 3.09 -7.69 -1.95
C TYR A 160 2.50 -6.88 -3.11
N ILE A 161 1.39 -7.39 -3.62
CA ILE A 161 0.48 -6.68 -4.52
C ILE A 161 -0.87 -6.60 -3.81
N SER A 162 -1.50 -5.43 -3.81
CA SER A 162 -2.87 -5.24 -3.35
C SER A 162 -3.75 -4.91 -4.55
N LEU A 163 -4.76 -5.74 -4.80
CA LEU A 163 -5.72 -5.54 -5.88
C LEU A 163 -7.03 -5.03 -5.30
N HIS A 164 -7.50 -3.91 -5.83
CA HIS A 164 -8.73 -3.24 -5.41
C HIS A 164 -9.72 -3.14 -6.56
N ARG A 165 -10.93 -2.70 -6.24
CA ARG A 165 -11.98 -2.40 -7.22
C ARG A 165 -11.42 -1.57 -8.39
N GLY A 166 -11.78 -1.99 -9.60
CA GLY A 166 -11.37 -1.31 -10.83
C GLY A 166 -10.20 -1.95 -11.56
N CYS A 167 -9.50 -2.92 -10.98
CA CYS A 167 -8.63 -3.80 -11.76
C CYS A 167 -9.48 -4.64 -12.74
N THR A 168 -9.09 -4.68 -14.00
CA THR A 168 -9.78 -5.51 -15.02
C THR A 168 -9.41 -6.98 -14.84
N LEU A 169 -10.31 -7.89 -15.27
CA LEU A 169 -10.01 -9.33 -15.26
C LEU A 169 -8.71 -9.65 -16.02
N GLU A 170 -8.47 -8.99 -17.15
CA GLU A 170 -7.25 -9.16 -17.93
C GLU A 170 -5.99 -8.70 -17.18
N THR A 171 -6.08 -7.58 -16.46
CA THR A 171 -4.98 -7.12 -15.60
C THR A 171 -4.66 -8.16 -14.53
N ILE A 172 -5.69 -8.71 -13.90
CA ILE A 172 -5.55 -9.73 -12.85
C ILE A 172 -4.94 -11.01 -13.43
N LYS A 173 -5.43 -11.49 -14.57
CA LYS A 173 -4.86 -12.67 -15.27
C LYS A 173 -3.37 -12.46 -15.54
N ARG A 174 -3.00 -11.32 -16.13
CA ARG A 174 -1.60 -11.01 -16.46
C ARG A 174 -0.70 -10.93 -15.22
N ILE A 175 -1.21 -10.46 -14.09
CA ILE A 175 -0.48 -10.46 -12.82
C ILE A 175 -0.30 -11.90 -12.30
N LEU A 176 -1.36 -12.70 -12.29
CA LEU A 176 -1.35 -14.04 -11.70
C LEU A 176 -0.63 -15.10 -12.55
N LYS A 177 -0.51 -14.88 -13.86
CA LYS A 177 0.05 -15.84 -14.82
C LYS A 177 1.43 -16.37 -14.44
N ASP A 178 2.28 -15.52 -13.88
CA ASP A 178 3.65 -15.90 -13.51
C ASP A 178 3.77 -16.43 -12.07
N MET A 179 2.65 -16.54 -11.35
CA MET A 179 2.63 -16.90 -9.92
C MET A 179 1.80 -18.16 -9.60
N TYR A 180 0.82 -18.52 -10.45
CA TYR A 180 -0.11 -19.62 -10.17
C TYR A 180 -0.42 -20.39 -11.47
N ASP A 181 -0.40 -21.72 -11.40
CA ASP A 181 -0.72 -22.56 -12.57
C ASP A 181 -2.18 -22.41 -13.01
N ASP A 182 -3.13 -22.45 -12.06
CA ASP A 182 -4.57 -22.24 -12.32
C ASP A 182 -4.95 -20.75 -12.26
N TYR A 183 -4.12 -19.88 -12.86
CA TYR A 183 -4.32 -18.43 -12.79
C TYR A 183 -5.64 -17.96 -13.39
N GLU A 184 -6.20 -18.68 -14.37
CA GLU A 184 -7.44 -18.27 -15.04
C GLU A 184 -8.66 -18.38 -14.12
N SER A 185 -8.80 -19.52 -13.44
CA SER A 185 -9.85 -19.73 -12.45
C SER A 185 -9.65 -18.79 -11.26
N LEU A 186 -8.41 -18.66 -10.78
CA LEU A 186 -8.07 -17.78 -9.67
C LEU A 186 -8.35 -16.31 -10.00
N ALA A 187 -8.05 -15.85 -11.23
CA ALA A 187 -8.31 -14.49 -11.66
C ALA A 187 -9.80 -14.14 -11.62
N LYS A 188 -10.68 -15.06 -12.03
CA LYS A 188 -12.14 -14.87 -11.92
C LYS A 188 -12.56 -14.71 -10.45
N LYS A 189 -12.03 -15.57 -9.56
CA LYS A 189 -12.31 -15.49 -8.12
C LYS A 189 -11.84 -14.16 -7.52
N VAL A 190 -10.62 -13.73 -7.84
CA VAL A 190 -10.07 -12.44 -7.41
C VAL A 190 -10.93 -11.29 -7.93
N TYR A 191 -11.31 -11.33 -9.22
CA TYR A 191 -12.15 -10.30 -9.84
C TYR A 191 -13.48 -10.11 -9.12
N GLU A 192 -14.15 -11.19 -8.73
CA GLU A 192 -15.39 -11.12 -7.94
C GLU A 192 -15.16 -10.56 -6.53
N VAL A 193 -14.07 -10.94 -5.87
CA VAL A 193 -13.73 -10.43 -4.53
C VAL A 193 -13.49 -8.92 -4.57
N ILE A 194 -12.72 -8.43 -5.54
CA ILE A 194 -12.34 -7.01 -5.58
C ILE A 194 -13.50 -6.05 -5.88
N LYS A 195 -14.67 -6.56 -6.31
CA LYS A 195 -15.88 -5.74 -6.49
C LYS A 195 -16.38 -5.16 -5.16
N LYS A 196 -16.16 -5.88 -4.06
CA LYS A 196 -16.62 -5.51 -2.71
C LYS A 196 -15.48 -5.29 -1.71
N HIS A 197 -14.33 -5.91 -1.95
CA HIS A 197 -13.20 -5.94 -1.03
C HIS A 197 -11.87 -5.74 -1.77
N TYR A 198 -10.75 -6.09 -1.13
CA TYR A 198 -9.44 -6.12 -1.76
C TYR A 198 -8.77 -7.48 -1.54
N VAL A 199 -7.84 -7.81 -2.43
CA VAL A 199 -7.02 -9.03 -2.37
C VAL A 199 -5.57 -8.64 -2.15
N ILE A 200 -4.91 -9.32 -1.21
CA ILE A 200 -3.47 -9.21 -0.98
C ILE A 200 -2.79 -10.45 -1.54
N ILE A 201 -1.77 -10.23 -2.37
CA ILE A 201 -0.89 -11.27 -2.89
C ILE A 201 0.49 -11.05 -2.28
N ASN A 202 1.04 -12.05 -1.61
CA ASN A 202 2.41 -12.09 -1.13
C ASN A 202 3.28 -12.83 -2.16
N ILE A 203 3.99 -12.07 -2.99
CA ILE A 203 4.75 -12.64 -4.12
C ILE A 203 6.02 -13.40 -3.66
N ARG A 204 6.32 -13.40 -2.36
CA ARG A 204 7.45 -14.14 -1.80
C ARG A 204 7.07 -15.52 -1.26
N ARG A 205 5.79 -15.84 -1.24
CA ARG A 205 5.30 -17.15 -0.80
C ARG A 205 4.99 -18.01 -2.02
N PRO A 206 5.26 -19.31 -1.95
CA PRO A 206 4.90 -20.23 -3.02
C PRO A 206 3.37 -20.31 -3.16
N ALA A 207 2.89 -20.71 -4.33
CA ALA A 207 1.47 -20.66 -4.69
C ALA A 207 0.57 -21.49 -3.76
N ASP A 208 1.10 -22.60 -3.24
CA ASP A 208 0.44 -23.55 -2.33
C ASP A 208 0.33 -23.03 -0.88
N ASP A 209 1.07 -21.98 -0.52
CA ASP A 209 1.00 -21.37 0.80
C ASP A 209 -0.34 -20.64 0.98
N PRO A 210 -1.14 -20.93 2.03
CA PRO A 210 -2.43 -20.26 2.26
C PRO A 210 -2.31 -18.74 2.48
N LEU A 211 -1.10 -18.24 2.75
CA LEU A 211 -0.80 -16.83 2.92
C LEU A 211 -0.22 -16.18 1.64
N SER A 212 -0.13 -16.91 0.53
CA SER A 212 0.28 -16.43 -0.80
C SER A 212 -0.74 -15.47 -1.41
N ILE A 213 -2.03 -15.81 -1.33
CA ILE A 213 -3.13 -14.97 -1.77
C ILE A 213 -4.27 -14.96 -0.75
N ARG A 214 -4.70 -13.76 -0.37
CA ARG A 214 -5.65 -13.56 0.72
C ARG A 214 -6.75 -12.59 0.34
N TYR A 215 -7.93 -12.91 0.83
CA TYR A 215 -8.99 -11.95 1.04
C TYR A 215 -8.57 -11.02 2.18
N ARG A 216 -8.48 -9.72 1.90
CA ARG A 216 -7.91 -8.73 2.83
C ARG A 216 -6.55 -9.21 3.35
N TRP A 217 -6.25 -8.98 4.63
CA TRP A 217 -4.98 -9.41 5.22
C TRP A 217 -5.03 -10.80 5.85
N ASP A 218 -6.19 -11.26 6.30
CA ASP A 218 -6.33 -12.27 7.33
C ASP A 218 -6.84 -13.62 6.82
N LYS A 219 -7.59 -13.64 5.70
CA LYS A 219 -8.26 -14.85 5.24
C LYS A 219 -7.64 -15.40 3.94
N PRO A 220 -7.11 -16.64 3.94
CA PRO A 220 -6.67 -17.32 2.72
C PRO A 220 -7.76 -17.33 1.64
N LEU A 221 -7.38 -17.03 0.39
CA LEU A 221 -8.30 -17.10 -0.74
C LEU A 221 -8.38 -18.53 -1.30
N LEU A 222 -7.27 -19.27 -1.24
CA LEU A 222 -7.19 -20.68 -1.59
C LEU A 222 -7.37 -21.54 -0.33
N LYS A 223 -8.09 -22.66 -0.46
CA LYS A 223 -8.14 -23.67 0.59
C LYS A 223 -6.88 -24.53 0.49
N ILE A 224 -6.37 -24.99 1.62
CA ILE A 224 -5.32 -26.02 1.63
C ILE A 224 -5.96 -27.30 1.09
N VAL A 225 -5.35 -27.89 0.06
CA VAL A 225 -5.67 -29.26 -0.33
C VAL A 225 -4.98 -30.15 0.70
N THR A 226 -5.74 -30.69 1.65
CA THR A 226 -5.28 -31.73 2.59
C THR A 226 -5.47 -33.10 1.98
#